data_AF-A0A4Y2DHX9-F1
#
_entry.id   AF-A0A4Y2DHX9-F1
#
_cell.length_a   1.000
_cell.length_b   1.000
_cell.length_c   1.000
_cell.angle_alpha   90.00
_cell.angle_beta   90.00
_cell.angle_gamma   90.00
#
_symmetry.space_group_name_H-M   'P 1'
#
loop_
_entity.id
_entity.type
_entity.pdbx_description
1 polymer ?
#
loop_
_entity_poly.entity_id
_entity_poly.type
_entity_poly.pdbx_seq_one_letter_code
_entity_poly.pdbx_strand_id
1 'polypeptide(L)'
;MGYGEPSTVIEHERDSAKVNVFCAISSRKFYGPFSFSERSVTSNVYRDIIEVWLMPQLHSVSTDYIFQQDGAPPHWSTEVRSFLNQHLPKLWIGRSGDVDDVFCSWPLRSPDLTPCDFFLWGYVKDRVYVPPMPKTIEELKVCICNALASVTEQMLQNVWREMDYRLYVVRVTKGSHIEHL
;
A
#
# COMPACT_ATOMS: atom_id res chain seq x y z
N MET A 1 12.62 9.41 -42.35
CA MET A 1 11.65 9.22 -41.26
C MET A 1 11.70 7.75 -40.87
N GLY A 2 12.44 7.42 -39.82
CA GLY A 2 12.57 6.05 -39.32
C GLY A 2 11.64 5.85 -38.14
N TYR A 3 10.79 4.82 -38.22
CA TYR A 3 10.00 4.34 -37.11
C TYR A 3 10.92 3.61 -36.13
N GLY A 4 11.01 4.08 -34.89
CA GLY A 4 11.74 3.40 -33.83
C GLY A 4 10.94 2.21 -33.31
N GLU A 5 11.57 1.04 -33.25
CA GLU A 5 11.00 -0.16 -32.65
C GLU A 5 10.67 0.07 -31.15
N PRO A 6 9.59 -0.55 -30.63
CA PRO A 6 9.27 -0.50 -29.21
C PRO A 6 10.36 -1.20 -28.40
N SER A 7 10.81 -0.53 -27.34
CA SER A 7 11.78 -1.01 -26.38
C SER A 7 11.40 -2.37 -25.82
N THR A 8 12.21 -3.38 -26.15
CA THR A 8 12.17 -4.72 -25.57
C THR A 8 12.32 -4.61 -24.06
N VAL A 9 11.26 -4.90 -23.31
CA VAL A 9 11.35 -5.11 -21.86
C VAL A 9 12.07 -6.44 -21.67
N ILE A 10 13.34 -6.37 -21.28
CA ILE A 10 14.10 -7.55 -20.86
C ILE A 10 13.62 -7.90 -19.45
N GLU A 11 12.70 -8.87 -19.34
CA GLU A 11 12.42 -9.51 -18.05
C GLU A 11 13.66 -10.32 -17.66
N HIS A 12 14.41 -9.80 -16.68
CA HIS A 12 15.50 -10.55 -16.06
C HIS A 12 14.92 -11.68 -15.20
N GLU A 13 15.54 -12.86 -15.29
CA GLU A 13 15.05 -14.15 -14.82
C GLU A 13 14.64 -14.17 -13.32
N ARG A 14 13.43 -14.69 -13.06
CA ARG A 14 12.71 -14.68 -11.77
C ARG A 14 13.10 -15.83 -10.84
N ASP A 15 14.35 -15.87 -10.38
CA ASP A 15 14.72 -16.76 -9.24
C ASP A 15 15.47 -16.04 -8.11
N SER A 16 15.30 -14.71 -8.05
CA SER A 16 15.75 -13.92 -6.91
C SER A 16 14.85 -14.16 -5.70
N ALA A 17 15.47 -14.33 -4.53
CA ALA A 17 14.75 -14.37 -3.27
C ALA A 17 13.98 -13.05 -3.07
N LYS A 18 12.75 -13.15 -2.57
CA LYS A 18 11.83 -12.02 -2.40
C LYS A 18 11.51 -11.81 -0.94
N VAL A 19 11.27 -10.56 -0.57
CA VAL A 19 10.77 -10.16 0.74
C VAL A 19 9.40 -9.53 0.53
N ASN A 20 8.38 -10.07 1.19
CA ASN A 20 7.08 -9.40 1.30
C ASN A 20 7.09 -8.57 2.58
N VAL A 21 6.53 -7.37 2.50
CA VAL A 21 6.43 -6.43 3.62
C VAL A 21 5.03 -5.84 3.64
N PHE A 22 4.45 -5.73 4.84
CA PHE A 22 3.22 -5.00 5.08
C PHE A 22 3.53 -3.72 5.85
N CYS A 23 2.97 -2.62 5.39
CA CYS A 23 3.03 -1.31 6.01
C CYS A 23 1.65 -0.65 5.93
N ALA A 24 1.33 0.17 6.92
CA ALA A 24 0.19 1.08 6.88
C ALA A 24 0.65 2.48 7.27
N ILE A 25 -0.02 3.50 6.75
CA ILE A 25 0.30 4.90 7.06
C ILE A 25 -0.96 5.68 7.38
N SER A 26 -0.80 6.70 8.23
CA SER A 26 -1.77 7.76 8.52
C SER A 26 -1.09 9.11 8.32
N SER A 27 -1.83 10.22 8.39
CA SER A 27 -1.26 11.58 8.28
C SER A 27 -0.22 11.90 9.35
N ARG A 28 -0.20 11.14 10.45
CA ARG A 28 0.64 11.41 11.64
C ARG A 28 1.62 10.30 11.96
N LYS A 29 1.31 9.06 11.57
CA LYS A 29 2.04 7.88 12.02
C LYS A 29 2.19 6.84 10.92
N PHE A 30 3.40 6.31 10.84
CA PHE A 30 3.76 5.13 10.06
C PHE A 30 3.64 3.87 10.95
N TYR A 31 3.10 2.79 10.38
CA TYR A 31 2.95 1.48 11.01
C TYR A 31 3.68 0.43 10.16
N GLY A 32 4.74 -0.15 10.71
CA GLY A 32 5.52 -1.20 10.03
C GLY A 32 7.01 -1.08 10.25
N PRO A 33 7.81 -1.80 9.44
CA PRO A 33 7.37 -2.90 8.58
C PRO A 33 6.94 -4.15 9.37
N PHE A 34 5.94 -4.88 8.87
CA PHE A 34 5.76 -6.30 9.18
C PHE A 34 6.37 -7.13 8.05
N SER A 35 7.34 -7.98 8.37
CA SER A 35 7.99 -8.86 7.38
C SER A 35 7.37 -10.25 7.42
N PHE A 36 6.93 -10.75 6.26
CA PHE A 36 6.39 -12.10 6.15
C PHE A 36 7.53 -13.12 6.13
N SER A 37 7.32 -14.25 6.82
CA SER A 37 8.17 -15.44 6.69
C SER A 37 7.87 -16.22 5.41
N GLU A 38 6.63 -16.15 4.93
CA GLU A 38 6.14 -16.89 3.77
C GLU A 38 6.38 -16.14 2.44
N ARG A 39 6.59 -16.91 1.36
CA ARG A 39 6.82 -16.35 0.02
C ARG A 39 5.59 -15.69 -0.61
N SER A 40 4.40 -16.07 -0.16
CA SER A 40 3.12 -15.58 -0.71
C SER A 40 2.19 -15.20 0.43
N VAL A 41 1.58 -14.02 0.34
CA VAL A 41 0.57 -13.56 1.29
C VAL A 41 -0.78 -14.14 0.88
N THR A 42 -1.32 -15.04 1.68
CA THR A 42 -2.70 -15.54 1.50
C THR A 42 -3.69 -14.61 2.17
N SER A 43 -4.98 -14.72 1.82
CA SER A 43 -6.03 -13.88 2.43
C SER A 43 -6.16 -14.09 3.94
N ASN A 44 -5.94 -15.31 4.44
CA ASN A 44 -5.96 -15.60 5.87
C ASN A 44 -4.80 -14.93 6.59
N VAL A 45 -3.58 -15.02 6.03
CA VAL A 45 -2.40 -14.36 6.59
C VAL A 45 -2.59 -12.84 6.58
N TYR A 46 -3.16 -12.29 5.51
CA TYR A 46 -3.50 -10.87 5.42
C TYR A 46 -4.50 -10.44 6.50
N ARG A 47 -5.60 -11.18 6.66
CA ARG A 47 -6.59 -10.94 7.73
C ARG A 47 -5.94 -10.96 9.10
N ASP A 48 -5.15 -11.99 9.38
CA ASP A 48 -4.49 -12.15 10.69
C ASP A 48 -3.53 -10.99 10.99
N ILE A 49 -2.87 -10.43 9.97
CA ILE A 49 -2.06 -9.22 10.13
C ILE A 49 -2.91 -8.01 10.47
N ILE A 50 -4.06 -7.83 9.82
CA ILE A 50 -4.96 -6.71 10.18
C ILE A 50 -5.42 -6.88 11.62
N GLU A 51 -5.93 -8.06 11.98
CA GLU A 51 -6.53 -8.33 13.28
C GLU A 51 -5.52 -8.31 14.43
N VAL A 52 -4.44 -9.09 14.30
CA VAL A 52 -3.51 -9.36 15.39
C VAL A 52 -2.40 -8.32 15.47
N TRP A 53 -1.97 -7.77 14.33
CA TRP A 53 -0.83 -6.86 14.28
C TRP A 53 -1.24 -5.39 14.11
N LEU A 54 -2.11 -5.05 13.17
CA LEU A 54 -2.41 -3.64 12.85
C LEU A 54 -3.45 -3.02 13.81
N MET A 55 -4.61 -3.66 14.00
CA MET A 55 -5.71 -3.10 14.79
C MET A 55 -5.33 -2.71 16.23
N PRO A 56 -4.55 -3.52 16.99
CA PRO A 56 -4.11 -3.11 18.33
C PRO A 56 -3.30 -1.82 18.31
N GLN A 57 -2.47 -1.61 17.28
CA GLN A 57 -1.69 -0.39 17.12
C GLN A 57 -2.58 0.80 16.77
N LEU A 58 -3.60 0.60 15.93
CA LEU A 58 -4.58 1.65 15.60
C LEU A 58 -5.37 2.06 16.84
N HIS A 59 -5.97 1.10 17.54
CA HIS A 59 -6.77 1.33 18.76
C HIS A 59 -5.97 2.00 19.88
N SER A 60 -4.65 1.81 19.94
CA SER A 60 -3.79 2.52 20.90
C SER A 60 -3.65 4.03 20.63
N VAL A 61 -3.96 4.46 19.40
CA VAL A 61 -3.84 5.86 18.95
C VAL A 61 -5.20 6.53 18.81
N SER A 62 -6.13 5.89 18.11
CA SER A 62 -7.48 6.38 17.85
C SER A 62 -8.38 5.25 17.33
N THR A 63 -9.66 5.32 17.64
CA THR A 63 -10.71 4.51 16.95
C THR A 63 -11.44 5.31 15.88
N ASP A 64 -11.15 6.60 15.75
CA ASP A 64 -11.70 7.49 14.73
C ASP A 64 -10.77 7.52 13.51
N TYR A 65 -10.96 6.55 12.63
CA TYR A 65 -10.25 6.43 11.36
C TYR A 65 -11.10 5.68 10.33
N ILE A 66 -10.73 5.83 9.06
CA ILE A 66 -11.23 5.00 7.96
C ILE A 66 -10.05 4.17 7.45
N PHE A 67 -10.23 2.85 7.39
CA PHE A 67 -9.21 1.93 6.89
C PHE A 67 -9.31 1.79 5.37
N GLN A 68 -8.23 2.07 4.64
CA GLN A 68 -8.18 1.89 3.19
C GLN A 68 -7.24 0.73 2.83
N GLN A 69 -7.71 -0.18 1.99
CA GLN A 69 -6.89 -1.23 1.36
C GLN A 69 -6.98 -1.15 -0.17
N ASP A 70 -5.91 -1.56 -0.86
CA ASP A 70 -5.86 -1.60 -2.32
C ASP A 70 -6.63 -2.81 -2.90
N GLY A 71 -6.58 -2.95 -4.22
CA GLY A 71 -7.24 -4.03 -4.95
C GLY A 71 -6.47 -5.36 -5.04
N ALA A 72 -5.41 -5.59 -4.25
CA ALA A 72 -4.63 -6.82 -4.33
C ALA A 72 -5.50 -8.06 -4.05
N PRO A 73 -5.27 -9.20 -4.75
CA PRO A 73 -6.15 -10.36 -4.64
C PRO A 73 -6.42 -10.86 -3.21
N PRO A 74 -5.43 -10.89 -2.28
CA PRO A 74 -5.69 -11.32 -0.90
C PRO A 74 -6.70 -10.45 -0.17
N HIS A 75 -6.79 -9.16 -0.50
CA HIS A 75 -7.61 -8.17 0.20
C HIS A 75 -9.11 -8.30 -0.13
N TRP A 76 -9.44 -8.99 -1.23
CA TRP A 76 -10.82 -9.13 -1.73
C TRP A 76 -11.54 -10.41 -1.25
N SER A 77 -10.88 -11.27 -0.47
CA SER A 77 -11.51 -12.52 -0.04
C SER A 77 -12.73 -12.28 0.85
N THR A 78 -13.65 -13.25 0.87
CA THR A 78 -14.86 -13.17 1.71
C THR A 78 -14.51 -13.10 3.19
N GLU A 79 -13.46 -13.79 3.63
CA GLU A 79 -12.99 -13.79 5.01
C GLU A 79 -12.51 -12.39 5.43
N VAL A 80 -11.69 -11.74 4.60
CA VAL A 80 -11.19 -10.38 4.87
C VAL A 80 -12.34 -9.38 4.91
N ARG A 81 -13.26 -9.43 3.94
CA ARG A 81 -14.40 -8.50 3.90
C ARG A 81 -15.37 -8.71 5.05
N SER A 82 -15.67 -9.97 5.39
CA SER A 82 -16.53 -10.29 6.53
C SER A 82 -15.91 -9.78 7.83
N PHE A 83 -14.60 -9.94 7.99
CA PHE A 83 -13.86 -9.38 9.12
C PHE A 83 -13.96 -7.85 9.17
N LEU A 84 -13.72 -7.16 8.05
CA LEU A 84 -13.81 -5.69 7.99
C LEU A 84 -15.25 -5.18 8.23
N ASN A 85 -16.27 -5.83 7.68
CA ASN A 85 -17.67 -5.49 7.93
C ASN A 85 -18.05 -5.66 9.42
N GLN A 86 -17.51 -6.67 10.10
CA GLN A 86 -17.78 -6.92 11.50
C GLN A 86 -17.07 -5.91 12.43
N HIS A 87 -15.83 -5.55 12.12
CA HIS A 87 -14.98 -4.77 13.04
C HIS A 87 -14.90 -3.28 12.68
N LEU A 88 -15.12 -2.93 11.41
CA LEU A 88 -15.05 -1.57 10.88
C LEU A 88 -16.29 -1.23 10.03
N PRO A 89 -17.53 -1.49 10.49
CA PRO A 89 -18.72 -1.22 9.69
C PRO A 89 -18.76 0.25 9.28
N LYS A 90 -18.87 0.52 7.96
CA LYS A 90 -18.83 1.86 7.35
C LYS A 90 -17.55 2.66 7.61
N LEU A 91 -16.49 1.99 8.04
CA LEU A 91 -15.19 2.57 8.36
C LEU A 91 -14.05 1.93 7.55
N TRP A 92 -14.37 1.30 6.42
CA TRP A 92 -13.35 0.81 5.49
C TRP A 92 -13.65 1.13 4.02
N ILE A 93 -12.58 1.27 3.26
CA ILE A 93 -12.54 1.57 1.83
C ILE A 93 -11.73 0.48 1.14
N GLY A 94 -12.27 -0.03 0.05
CA GLY A 94 -11.58 -1.01 -0.79
C GLY A 94 -12.47 -1.43 -1.94
N ARG A 95 -12.05 -2.46 -2.68
CA ARG A 95 -12.98 -3.16 -3.56
C ARG A 95 -14.14 -3.68 -2.70
N SER A 96 -15.38 -3.53 -3.19
CA SER A 96 -16.61 -3.90 -2.48
C SER A 96 -17.68 -4.44 -3.43
N GLY A 97 -18.64 -5.20 -2.87
CA GLY A 97 -19.83 -5.70 -3.54
C GLY A 97 -21.08 -5.36 -2.73
N ASP A 98 -22.26 -5.71 -3.25
CA ASP A 98 -23.56 -5.24 -2.72
C ASP A 98 -23.82 -5.56 -1.24
N VAL A 99 -23.16 -6.59 -0.71
CA VAL A 99 -23.31 -7.07 0.68
C VAL A 99 -22.31 -6.46 1.66
N ASP A 100 -21.37 -5.63 1.18
CA ASP A 100 -20.30 -5.07 2.00
C ASP A 100 -20.71 -3.72 2.61
N ASP A 101 -20.44 -3.56 3.92
CA ASP A 101 -20.75 -2.34 4.67
C ASP A 101 -19.56 -1.37 4.62
N VAL A 102 -19.19 -0.95 3.41
CA VAL A 102 -18.08 -0.01 3.17
C VAL A 102 -18.46 1.43 3.44
N PHE A 103 -17.46 2.25 3.78
CA PHE A 103 -17.60 3.71 3.72
C PHE A 103 -17.77 4.18 2.26
N CYS A 104 -16.92 3.66 1.37
CA CYS A 104 -16.92 3.98 -0.06
C CYS A 104 -16.24 2.85 -0.84
N SER A 105 -16.74 2.55 -2.04
CA SER A 105 -16.07 1.65 -2.98
C SER A 105 -14.84 2.32 -3.58
N TRP A 106 -13.71 1.60 -3.58
CA TRP A 106 -12.50 2.07 -4.21
C TRP A 106 -12.48 1.73 -5.71
N PRO A 107 -12.15 2.69 -6.59
CA PRO A 107 -12.06 2.42 -8.03
C PRO A 107 -10.98 1.38 -8.35
N LEU A 108 -11.25 0.56 -9.36
CA LEU A 108 -10.30 -0.43 -9.83
C LEU A 108 -9.10 0.28 -10.50
N ARG A 109 -7.87 -0.20 -10.23
CA ARG A 109 -6.63 0.30 -10.85
C ARG A 109 -6.36 1.79 -10.60
N SER A 110 -6.56 2.25 -9.37
CA SER A 110 -6.25 3.62 -8.96
C SER A 110 -5.10 3.69 -7.94
N PRO A 111 -3.87 3.27 -8.33
CA PRO A 111 -2.70 3.40 -7.45
C PRO A 111 -2.41 4.88 -7.13
N ASP A 112 -2.79 5.79 -8.03
CA ASP A 112 -2.66 7.24 -7.84
C ASP A 112 -3.42 7.76 -6.62
N LEU A 113 -4.39 7.00 -6.10
CA LEU A 113 -5.20 7.40 -4.96
C LEU A 113 -4.80 6.67 -3.67
N THR A 114 -3.84 5.73 -3.72
CA THR A 114 -3.39 4.97 -2.56
C THR A 114 -2.05 5.55 -2.06
N PRO A 115 -1.99 6.15 -0.86
CA PRO A 115 -0.75 6.71 -0.30
C PRO A 115 0.45 5.77 -0.30
N CYS A 116 0.23 4.47 -0.07
CA CYS A 116 1.31 3.49 -0.14
C CYS A 116 1.87 3.33 -1.56
N ASP A 117 1.02 3.37 -2.59
CA ASP A 117 1.40 3.13 -3.98
C ASP A 117 2.08 4.35 -4.60
N PHE A 118 1.49 5.54 -4.48
CA PHE A 118 2.06 6.74 -5.12
C PHE A 118 3.25 7.34 -4.36
N PHE A 119 3.46 6.98 -3.09
CA PHE A 119 4.54 7.52 -2.27
C PHE A 119 5.41 6.44 -1.64
N LEU A 120 4.87 5.61 -0.74
CA LEU A 120 5.69 4.80 0.18
C LEU A 120 6.59 3.82 -0.58
N TRP A 121 6.03 3.07 -1.53
CA TRP A 121 6.79 2.05 -2.25
C TRP A 121 7.83 2.64 -3.19
N GLY A 122 7.55 3.78 -3.82
CA GLY A 122 8.55 4.54 -4.59
C GLY A 122 9.69 5.03 -3.69
N TYR A 123 9.34 5.67 -2.57
CA TYR A 123 10.29 6.19 -1.59
C TYR A 123 11.24 5.11 -1.02
N VAL A 124 10.69 3.93 -0.70
CA VAL A 124 11.48 2.79 -0.22
C VAL A 124 12.39 2.27 -1.32
N LYS A 125 11.86 2.09 -2.54
CA LYS A 125 12.64 1.62 -3.69
C LYS A 125 13.85 2.53 -3.95
N ASP A 126 13.65 3.85 -3.93
CA ASP A 126 14.71 4.83 -4.19
C ASP A 126 15.83 4.81 -3.14
N ARG A 127 15.57 4.31 -1.92
CA ARG A 127 16.55 4.19 -0.84
C ARG A 127 17.20 2.82 -0.76
N VAL A 128 16.44 1.77 -1.05
CA VAL A 128 16.93 0.40 -1.04
C VAL A 128 17.88 0.16 -2.20
N TYR A 129 17.57 0.74 -3.38
CA TYR A 129 18.37 0.57 -4.58
C TYR A 129 19.36 1.73 -4.81
N VAL A 130 20.14 2.06 -3.78
CA VAL A 130 21.30 2.99 -3.88
C VAL A 130 22.59 2.16 -3.78
N PRO A 131 23.60 2.37 -4.64
CA PRO A 131 24.85 1.63 -4.55
C PRO A 131 25.59 1.84 -3.21
N PRO A 132 26.17 0.78 -2.60
CA PRO A 132 26.14 -0.61 -3.05
C PRO A 132 24.79 -1.30 -2.77
N MET A 133 24.31 -2.05 -3.77
CA MET A 133 23.04 -2.77 -3.68
C MET A 133 23.12 -3.94 -2.68
N PRO A 134 22.04 -4.25 -1.94
CA PRO A 134 21.99 -5.41 -1.06
C PRO A 134 22.19 -6.70 -1.85
N LYS A 135 23.04 -7.59 -1.36
CA LYS A 135 23.41 -8.87 -1.99
C LYS A 135 22.72 -10.06 -1.34
N THR A 136 22.21 -9.90 -0.13
CA THR A 136 21.50 -10.95 0.65
C THR A 136 20.10 -10.50 1.04
N ILE A 137 19.25 -11.44 1.44
CA ILE A 137 17.89 -11.14 1.92
C ILE A 137 17.94 -10.39 3.24
N GLU A 138 18.91 -10.71 4.08
CA GLU A 138 19.16 -10.06 5.36
C GLU A 138 19.55 -8.59 5.14
N GLU A 139 20.48 -8.33 4.21
CA GLU A 139 20.84 -6.96 3.80
C GLU A 139 19.64 -6.21 3.22
N LEU A 140 18.85 -6.85 2.36
CA LEU A 140 17.65 -6.26 1.78
C LEU A 140 16.63 -5.87 2.86
N LYS A 141 16.39 -6.76 3.84
CA LYS A 141 15.51 -6.47 4.99
C LYS A 141 16.03 -5.29 5.80
N VAL A 142 17.33 -5.21 6.07
CA VAL A 142 17.95 -4.09 6.79
C VAL A 142 17.78 -2.78 6.01
N CYS A 143 18.04 -2.79 4.70
CA CYS A 143 17.84 -1.61 3.84
C CYS A 143 16.38 -1.14 3.84
N ILE A 144 15.41 -2.07 3.74
CA ILE A 144 13.97 -1.74 3.80
C ILE A 144 13.62 -1.14 5.16
N CYS A 145 14.05 -1.76 6.27
CA CYS A 145 13.79 -1.25 7.62
C CYS A 145 14.37 0.16 7.81
N ASN A 146 15.60 0.41 7.34
CA ASN A 146 16.24 1.72 7.42
C ASN A 146 15.50 2.77 6.58
N ALA A 147 15.08 2.41 5.36
CA ALA A 147 14.30 3.30 4.51
C ALA A 147 12.96 3.67 5.17
N LEU A 148 12.24 2.69 5.72
CA LEU A 148 10.96 2.92 6.39
C LEU A 148 11.12 3.71 7.69
N ALA A 149 12.16 3.46 8.48
CA ALA A 149 12.47 4.22 9.69
C ALA A 149 12.79 5.70 9.41
N SER A 150 13.17 6.04 8.18
CA SER A 150 13.43 7.42 7.76
C SER A 150 12.16 8.19 7.37
N VAL A 151 10.99 7.55 7.31
CA VAL A 151 9.72 8.22 7.01
C VAL A 151 9.33 9.10 8.19
N THR A 152 9.28 10.41 7.97
CA THR A 152 8.95 11.39 9.02
C THR A 152 7.47 11.77 9.00
N GLU A 153 6.95 12.27 10.12
CA GLU A 153 5.59 12.81 10.19
C GLU A 153 5.37 13.94 9.16
N GLN A 154 6.35 14.81 8.95
CA GLN A 154 6.24 15.88 7.95
C GLN A 154 6.00 15.33 6.54
N MET A 155 6.65 14.22 6.19
CA MET A 155 6.43 13.56 4.91
C MET A 155 5.02 12.98 4.81
N LEU A 156 4.52 12.36 5.88
CA LEU A 156 3.15 11.85 5.93
C LEU A 156 2.12 12.97 5.78
N GLN A 157 2.34 14.12 6.42
CA GLN A 157 1.48 15.29 6.23
C GLN A 157 1.50 15.80 4.79
N ASN A 158 2.64 15.76 4.11
CA ASN A 158 2.74 16.12 2.68
C ASN A 158 1.95 15.13 1.81
N VAL A 159 2.05 13.83 2.10
CA VAL A 159 1.30 12.76 1.42
C VAL A 159 -0.20 12.97 1.56
N TRP A 160 -0.68 13.39 2.73
CA TRP A 160 -2.11 13.68 2.91
C TRP A 160 -2.57 14.90 2.11
N ARG A 161 -1.78 15.98 2.04
CA ARG A 161 -2.10 17.14 1.19
C ARG A 161 -2.13 16.77 -0.29
N GLU A 162 -1.21 15.91 -0.71
CA GLU A 162 -1.19 15.37 -2.08
C GLU A 162 -2.41 14.49 -2.36
N MET A 163 -2.81 13.64 -1.39
CA MET A 163 -4.03 12.83 -1.51
C MET A 163 -5.28 13.72 -1.66
N ASP A 164 -5.41 14.77 -0.85
CA ASP A 164 -6.52 15.73 -0.95
C ASP A 164 -6.56 16.42 -2.33
N TYR A 165 -5.39 16.82 -2.82
CA TYR A 165 -5.26 17.41 -4.15
C TYR A 165 -5.65 16.42 -5.26
N ARG A 166 -5.19 15.18 -5.19
CA ARG A 166 -5.53 14.13 -6.17
C ARG A 166 -7.02 13.82 -6.18
N LEU A 167 -7.64 13.72 -5.00
CA LEU A 167 -9.09 13.55 -4.89
C LEU A 167 -9.86 14.73 -5.49
N TYR A 168 -9.38 15.96 -5.27
CA TYR A 168 -9.93 17.15 -5.91
C TYR A 168 -9.82 17.08 -7.44
N VAL A 169 -8.65 16.73 -7.96
CA VAL A 169 -8.42 16.56 -9.42
C VAL A 169 -9.35 15.50 -9.99
N VAL A 170 -9.42 14.30 -9.39
CA VAL A 170 -10.34 13.22 -9.83
C VAL A 170 -11.79 13.70 -9.87
N ARG A 171 -12.22 14.47 -8.86
CA ARG A 171 -13.57 15.03 -8.81
C ARG A 171 -13.83 16.00 -9.97
N VAL A 172 -12.91 16.92 -10.25
CA VAL A 172 -13.11 17.93 -11.32
C VAL A 172 -12.95 17.34 -12.73
N THR A 173 -12.11 16.32 -12.89
CA THR A 173 -11.89 15.63 -14.18
C THR A 173 -12.88 14.48 -14.41
N LYS A 174 -13.86 14.30 -13.52
CA LYS A 174 -14.86 13.21 -13.57
C LYS A 174 -14.23 11.81 -13.69
N GLY A 175 -13.12 11.57 -12.99
CA GLY A 175 -12.45 10.26 -12.97
C GLY A 175 -11.43 10.03 -14.09
N SER A 176 -10.97 11.08 -14.77
CA SER A 176 -9.86 10.93 -15.73
C SER A 176 -8.54 10.65 -15.00
N HIS A 177 -7.63 9.90 -15.64
CA HIS A 177 -6.32 9.56 -15.07
C HIS A 177 -5.51 10.81 -14.70
N ILE A 178 -4.79 10.73 -13.57
CA ILE A 178 -3.82 11.73 -13.13
C ILE A 178 -2.43 11.16 -13.43
N GLU A 179 -1.82 11.55 -14.55
CA GLU A 179 -0.40 11.24 -14.79
C GLU A 179 0.49 12.34 -14.19
N HIS A 180 1.54 11.92 -13.48
CA HIS A 180 2.70 12.70 -13.02
C HIS A 180 2.43 14.14 -12.51
N LEU A 181 2.45 14.30 -11.19
CA LEU A 181 2.73 15.56 -10.49
C LEU A 181 4.18 15.55 -9.99
#